data_AF-A0A7Y6X991-F1
#
_entry.id   AF-A0A7Y6X991-F1
#
_cell.length_a   1.000
_cell.length_b   1.000
_cell.length_c   1.000
_cell.angle_alpha   90.00
_cell.angle_beta   90.00
_cell.angle_gamma   90.00
#
_symmetry.space_group_name_H-M   'P 1'
#
loop_
_entity.id
_entity.type
_entity.pdbx_description
1 polymer ?
#
loop_
_entity_poly.entity_id
_entity_poly.type
_entity_poly.pdbx_seq_one_letter_code
_entity_poly.pdbx_strand_id
1 'polypeptide(L)'
;MSRLGLLGLLCVCIVTACDSSTPDSPDAEPPDSGTTLDAGSDSGTDAGSMSDGGTDAGSPQDAGADAGVIPDGGATESLCSTLPFPAPCEEPQAGTLVMSVSDWGRPGTYSVTEEKVTNPHPVARGQVVTYRPTGQDSVPVLFFSHAFGATDSDLYVEMFRMLASQGYAVVFVPYPLTPDTTRPNEARYDCLWQGFQAAVAQQQGRFDLTRVGFFGHSYGGGATPEMARRGFVEQGWGSRGRFIFSMAPWYTWGRDYQTLPTDVRAVIQVYADDDVNDHAIAVDIWNRLPSGMERAWHNVVSDACGCGLNATHTVPMSRAALTGNPENVLNAHDREAVWRRVHALAVYAFTGDTAARAVAYGTDTSMGHWVACGGRPVRPLVRSSAEPRPSPCHAYKYPWSARCQYVDPGDTCQ
;
A
#
# COMPACT_ATOMS: atom_id res chain seq x y z
N MET A 1 73.28 -29.72 4.61
CA MET A 1 73.27 -28.25 4.84
C MET A 1 72.07 -27.66 4.15
N SER A 2 71.46 -26.68 4.81
CA SER A 2 70.44 -25.72 4.32
C SER A 2 68.97 -26.13 4.41
N ARG A 3 68.30 -25.35 5.27
CA ARG A 3 66.87 -25.29 5.64
C ARG A 3 66.03 -24.70 4.51
N LEU A 4 64.75 -25.09 4.42
CA LEU A 4 63.70 -24.21 3.91
C LEU A 4 62.49 -24.29 4.85
N GLY A 5 62.10 -23.13 5.36
CA GLY A 5 61.05 -22.94 6.37
C GLY A 5 59.67 -22.70 5.75
N LEU A 6 58.66 -23.11 6.51
CA LEU A 6 57.24 -22.91 6.28
C LEU A 6 56.81 -21.62 6.99
N LEU A 7 56.29 -20.63 6.25
CA LEU A 7 55.61 -19.45 6.83
C LEU A 7 54.11 -19.54 6.49
N GLY A 8 53.28 -19.66 7.51
CA GLY A 8 51.84 -19.44 7.44
C GLY A 8 51.53 -17.96 7.53
N LEU A 9 50.61 -17.48 6.69
CA LEU A 9 50.07 -16.12 6.75
C LEU A 9 48.61 -16.19 7.20
N LEU A 10 48.37 -15.72 8.43
CA LEU A 10 47.06 -15.42 8.98
C LEU A 10 46.65 -14.03 8.44
N CYS A 11 45.51 -13.92 7.76
CA CYS A 11 44.96 -12.62 7.34
C CYS A 11 43.92 -12.18 8.37
N VAL A 12 44.23 -11.08 9.07
CA VAL A 12 43.39 -10.41 10.07
C VAL A 12 42.54 -9.38 9.34
N CYS A 13 41.21 -9.53 9.37
CA CYS A 13 40.28 -8.49 8.94
C CYS A 13 40.11 -7.46 10.07
N ILE A 14 40.50 -6.22 9.79
CA ILE A 14 40.28 -5.07 10.65
C ILE A 14 38.84 -4.62 10.48
N VAL A 15 38.03 -4.76 11.54
CA VAL A 15 36.73 -4.10 11.69
C VAL A 15 36.99 -2.81 12.46
N THR A 16 36.89 -1.66 11.80
CA THR A 16 36.85 -0.37 12.48
C THR A 16 35.47 -0.17 13.07
N ALA A 17 35.36 -0.40 14.38
CA ALA A 17 34.28 0.12 15.21
C ALA A 17 34.48 1.63 15.37
N CYS A 18 33.43 2.43 15.11
CA CYS A 18 33.40 3.82 15.52
C CYS A 18 32.73 3.90 16.89
N ASP A 19 33.50 4.48 17.79
CA ASP A 19 33.35 4.53 19.25
C ASP A 19 32.29 5.57 19.68
N SER A 20 31.74 5.30 20.84
CA SER A 20 30.69 6.06 21.53
C SER A 20 31.23 7.28 22.27
N SER A 21 30.53 8.41 22.19
CA SER A 21 30.53 9.40 23.26
C SER A 21 29.26 10.27 23.26
N THR A 22 28.44 10.10 24.29
CA THR A 22 27.52 11.12 24.82
C THR A 22 28.31 12.12 25.66
N PRO A 23 27.86 13.39 25.78
CA PRO A 23 27.20 13.75 27.04
C PRO A 23 26.05 14.79 26.93
N ASP A 24 25.13 14.65 27.89
CA ASP A 24 24.30 15.64 28.60
C ASP A 24 23.41 16.67 27.88
N SER A 25 22.13 16.68 28.31
CA SER A 25 21.08 17.69 28.11
C SER A 25 21.33 18.93 29.02
N PRO A 26 20.75 20.14 28.75
CA PRO A 26 19.30 20.36 28.96
C PRO A 26 18.61 21.40 28.02
N ASP A 27 17.28 21.32 28.00
CA ASP A 27 16.23 22.34 27.73
C ASP A 27 16.47 23.49 26.74
N ALA A 28 15.67 23.55 25.66
CA ALA A 28 15.01 24.76 25.14
C ALA A 28 14.02 24.44 23.99
N GLU A 29 12.73 24.78 24.16
CA GLU A 29 11.87 25.21 23.05
C GLU A 29 12.11 26.72 22.74
N PRO A 30 11.53 27.31 21.68
CA PRO A 30 11.62 27.07 20.24
C PRO A 30 12.18 28.33 19.52
N PRO A 31 12.00 28.53 18.19
CA PRO A 31 10.96 29.50 17.84
C PRO A 31 10.15 29.20 16.57
N ASP A 32 8.88 29.59 16.71
CA ASP A 32 7.95 30.09 15.71
C ASP A 32 8.63 30.98 14.64
N SER A 33 8.26 30.75 13.37
CA SER A 33 8.44 31.73 12.31
C SER A 33 7.26 31.69 11.33
N GLY A 34 6.14 32.23 11.80
CA GLY A 34 5.17 32.83 10.91
C GLY A 34 5.83 33.80 9.92
N THR A 35 5.40 33.74 8.66
CA THR A 35 5.47 34.89 7.76
C THR A 35 4.11 35.05 7.08
N THR A 36 3.48 36.16 7.44
CA THR A 36 2.33 36.77 6.79
C THR A 36 2.74 37.34 5.44
N LEU A 37 1.96 37.08 4.40
CA LEU A 37 1.84 37.98 3.25
C LEU A 37 0.36 38.21 2.96
N ASP A 38 -0.04 39.45 3.21
CA ASP A 38 -1.29 40.09 2.82
C ASP A 38 -1.17 40.55 1.36
N ALA A 39 -2.18 40.22 0.54
CA ALA A 39 -2.53 41.01 -0.64
C ALA A 39 -3.94 40.64 -1.13
N GLY A 40 -4.89 41.51 -0.83
CA GLY A 40 -5.82 41.99 -1.86
C GLY A 40 -7.18 41.30 -1.95
N SER A 41 -8.14 41.89 -1.24
CA SER A 41 -9.57 41.81 -1.53
C SER A 41 -9.92 42.67 -2.74
N ASP A 42 -10.57 42.09 -3.75
CA ASP A 42 -11.53 42.81 -4.59
C ASP A 42 -12.82 42.00 -4.79
N SER A 43 -13.91 42.74 -4.90
CA SER A 43 -15.29 42.32 -4.87
C SER A 43 -15.92 42.55 -6.24
N GLY A 44 -16.67 41.57 -6.75
CA GLY A 44 -17.41 41.70 -8.00
C GLY A 44 -18.51 40.65 -8.13
N THR A 45 -19.73 41.04 -7.74
CA THR A 45 -21.02 40.45 -8.16
C THR A 45 -21.31 41.00 -9.56
N ASP A 46 -21.71 40.25 -10.60
CA ASP A 46 -23.10 39.83 -10.87
C ASP A 46 -23.20 38.85 -12.09
N ALA A 47 -24.16 37.91 -12.02
CA ALA A 47 -25.31 37.72 -12.91
C ALA A 47 -25.09 36.98 -14.26
N GLY A 48 -25.77 35.84 -14.39
CA GLY A 48 -25.89 35.09 -15.65
C GLY A 48 -26.69 33.79 -15.52
N SER A 49 -27.97 33.90 -15.17
CA SER A 49 -28.95 32.80 -15.21
C SER A 49 -29.41 32.50 -16.64
N MET A 50 -29.41 31.24 -17.06
CA MET A 50 -30.22 30.70 -18.16
C MET A 50 -30.65 29.26 -17.82
N SER A 51 -31.89 29.07 -17.33
CA SER A 51 -32.73 27.92 -17.70
C SER A 51 -33.42 28.28 -19.02
N ASP A 52 -33.97 27.44 -19.89
CA ASP A 52 -34.54 26.10 -19.94
C ASP A 52 -34.31 25.61 -21.41
N GLY A 53 -34.77 24.49 -21.97
CA GLY A 53 -35.72 23.44 -21.62
C GLY A 53 -35.71 22.41 -22.77
N GLY A 54 -36.24 21.21 -22.53
CA GLY A 54 -36.35 20.20 -23.58
C GLY A 54 -36.65 18.81 -23.02
N THR A 55 -37.93 18.57 -22.75
CA THR A 55 -38.49 17.26 -22.42
C THR A 55 -38.94 16.60 -23.71
N ASP A 56 -38.46 15.40 -24.03
CA ASP A 56 -39.17 14.49 -24.94
C ASP A 56 -39.34 13.11 -24.31
N ALA A 57 -40.58 12.66 -24.36
CA ALA A 57 -41.05 11.40 -23.85
C ALA A 57 -41.13 10.38 -25.00
N GLY A 58 -40.53 9.21 -24.81
CA GLY A 58 -40.76 8.03 -25.64
C GLY A 58 -40.90 6.80 -24.75
N SER A 59 -42.09 6.21 -24.69
CA SER A 59 -42.40 4.97 -23.95
C SER A 59 -42.26 3.73 -24.88
N PRO A 60 -42.54 2.50 -24.40
CA PRO A 60 -41.54 1.44 -24.23
C PRO A 60 -41.66 0.32 -25.28
N GLN A 61 -40.57 -0.43 -25.51
CA GLN A 61 -40.67 -1.72 -26.18
C GLN A 61 -39.70 -2.73 -25.55
N ASP A 62 -40.33 -3.76 -24.99
CA ASP A 62 -39.79 -5.02 -24.48
C ASP A 62 -39.08 -5.81 -25.58
N ALA A 63 -37.84 -6.20 -25.33
CA ALA A 63 -37.24 -7.38 -25.92
C ALA A 63 -36.11 -7.91 -25.02
N GLY A 64 -36.40 -9.01 -24.32
CA GLY A 64 -35.52 -10.19 -24.30
C GLY A 64 -34.32 -10.15 -23.34
N ALA A 65 -34.15 -11.27 -22.64
CA ALA A 65 -33.18 -11.47 -21.58
C ALA A 65 -31.88 -12.12 -22.05
N ASP A 66 -30.74 -11.45 -21.87
CA ASP A 66 -29.42 -12.08 -21.98
C ASP A 66 -28.35 -11.23 -21.26
N ALA A 67 -27.59 -11.88 -20.35
CA ALA A 67 -26.35 -11.42 -19.71
C ALA A 67 -26.37 -10.03 -19.03
N GLY A 68 -26.52 -10.04 -17.69
CA GLY A 68 -26.32 -8.88 -16.84
C GLY A 68 -24.90 -8.30 -16.97
N VAL A 69 -24.75 -7.33 -17.86
CA VAL A 69 -23.77 -6.26 -17.75
C VAL A 69 -24.19 -5.46 -16.52
N ILE A 70 -23.45 -5.56 -15.41
CA ILE A 70 -23.50 -4.51 -14.39
C ILE A 70 -23.00 -3.26 -15.12
N PRO A 71 -23.83 -2.21 -15.31
CA PRO A 71 -23.36 -1.02 -15.98
C PRO A 71 -22.15 -0.50 -15.23
N ASP A 72 -21.09 -0.11 -15.96
CA ASP A 72 -20.10 0.83 -15.47
C ASP A 72 -20.88 2.09 -15.08
N GLY A 73 -21.33 2.13 -13.83
CA GLY A 73 -22.24 3.16 -13.33
C GLY A 73 -21.60 4.51 -13.52
N GLY A 74 -22.04 5.20 -14.58
CA GLY A 74 -21.95 6.64 -14.72
C GLY A 74 -23.00 7.22 -13.80
N ALA A 75 -22.59 7.55 -12.59
CA ALA A 75 -23.29 8.48 -11.74
C ALA A 75 -22.21 9.35 -11.08
N THR A 76 -22.30 10.65 -11.34
CA THR A 76 -21.59 11.74 -10.65
C THR A 76 -22.12 11.87 -9.21
N GLU A 77 -22.20 10.76 -8.46
CA GLU A 77 -22.41 10.82 -7.03
C GLU A 77 -21.06 11.10 -6.39
N SER A 78 -21.02 12.14 -5.56
CA SER A 78 -19.91 12.38 -4.66
C SER A 78 -19.71 11.12 -3.83
N LEU A 79 -18.57 10.44 -3.98
CA LEU A 79 -18.24 9.25 -3.20
C LEU A 79 -17.89 9.61 -1.73
N CYS A 80 -17.80 10.89 -1.45
CA CYS A 80 -17.43 11.49 -0.17
C CYS A 80 -18.52 11.30 0.87
N SER A 81 -18.12 10.93 2.09
CA SER A 81 -19.00 11.14 3.24
C SER A 81 -19.12 12.64 3.54
N THR A 82 -20.36 13.15 3.67
CA THR A 82 -20.62 14.54 4.07
C THR A 82 -20.86 14.70 5.58
N LEU A 83 -20.69 13.63 6.36
CA LEU A 83 -21.01 13.57 7.79
C LEU A 83 -19.75 13.31 8.63
N PRO A 84 -19.67 13.83 9.88
CA PRO A 84 -18.64 13.40 10.80
C PRO A 84 -18.73 11.88 10.95
N PHE A 85 -17.62 11.19 10.75
CA PHE A 85 -17.58 9.75 10.84
C PHE A 85 -17.94 9.31 12.27
N PRO A 86 -18.85 8.34 12.43
CA PRO A 86 -19.02 7.70 13.72
C PRO A 86 -17.70 7.03 14.13
N ALA A 87 -17.52 6.80 15.44
CA ALA A 87 -16.38 6.02 15.93
C ALA A 87 -16.27 4.68 15.17
N PRO A 88 -15.06 4.23 14.82
CA PRO A 88 -14.88 3.07 13.95
C PRO A 88 -15.36 1.78 14.62
N CYS A 89 -15.97 0.88 13.84
CA CYS A 89 -16.36 -0.45 14.32
C CYS A 89 -15.14 -1.37 14.37
N GLU A 90 -14.73 -1.77 15.58
CA GLU A 90 -13.68 -2.76 15.75
C GLU A 90 -14.16 -4.17 15.40
N GLU A 91 -13.39 -4.84 14.55
CA GLU A 91 -13.51 -6.26 14.22
C GLU A 91 -12.70 -7.11 15.21
N PRO A 92 -13.19 -8.31 15.59
CA PRO A 92 -12.40 -9.24 16.41
C PRO A 92 -11.09 -9.60 15.72
N GLN A 93 -10.01 -9.84 16.44
CA GLN A 93 -8.71 -10.24 15.86
C GLN A 93 -8.81 -11.50 14.98
N ALA A 94 -7.94 -11.63 13.99
CA ALA A 94 -8.02 -12.69 12.99
C ALA A 94 -7.92 -14.10 13.61
N GLY A 95 -7.18 -14.27 14.71
CA GLY A 95 -7.03 -15.55 15.42
C GLY A 95 -8.23 -15.97 16.28
N THR A 96 -9.22 -15.10 16.47
CA THR A 96 -10.36 -15.35 17.38
C THR A 96 -11.63 -15.78 16.63
N LEU A 97 -11.62 -15.70 15.30
CA LEU A 97 -12.79 -15.99 14.47
C LEU A 97 -12.72 -17.40 13.89
N VAL A 98 -13.72 -18.23 14.19
CA VAL A 98 -13.96 -19.50 13.52
C VAL A 98 -14.64 -19.20 12.18
N MET A 99 -13.87 -18.81 11.17
CA MET A 99 -14.37 -18.56 9.81
C MET A 99 -14.08 -19.75 8.90
N SER A 100 -14.91 -19.96 7.88
CA SER A 100 -14.61 -20.96 6.84
C SER A 100 -13.32 -20.56 6.12
N VAL A 101 -12.34 -21.46 6.11
CA VAL A 101 -11.02 -21.33 5.45
C VAL A 101 -11.07 -21.20 3.92
N SER A 102 -12.27 -21.15 3.32
CA SER A 102 -12.49 -21.20 1.86
C SER A 102 -12.75 -19.84 1.19
N ASP A 103 -12.50 -18.71 1.87
CA ASP A 103 -12.63 -17.36 1.29
C ASP A 103 -11.32 -16.57 1.44
N TRP A 104 -11.09 -15.61 0.54
CA TRP A 104 -9.80 -14.94 0.42
C TRP A 104 -9.66 -13.90 1.55
N GLY A 105 -8.43 -13.56 1.92
CA GLY A 105 -8.18 -12.67 3.07
C GLY A 105 -8.47 -13.24 4.46
N ARG A 106 -8.79 -14.53 4.57
CA ARG A 106 -8.97 -15.23 5.85
C ARG A 106 -7.64 -15.86 6.31
N PRO A 107 -7.46 -16.18 7.61
CA PRO A 107 -6.34 -16.99 8.06
C PRO A 107 -6.26 -18.32 7.31
N GLY A 108 -5.06 -18.69 6.89
CA GLY A 108 -4.79 -19.99 6.26
C GLY A 108 -4.44 -21.06 7.29
N THR A 109 -3.97 -22.21 6.79
CA THR A 109 -3.73 -23.40 7.60
C THR A 109 -2.37 -23.45 8.28
N TYR A 110 -1.43 -22.57 7.90
CA TYR A 110 -0.07 -22.59 8.44
C TYR A 110 0.03 -21.72 9.70
N SER A 111 0.72 -22.22 10.72
CA SER A 111 1.23 -21.37 11.80
C SER A 111 2.28 -20.39 11.24
N VAL A 112 2.48 -19.26 11.91
CA VAL A 112 3.36 -18.18 11.44
C VAL A 112 4.55 -18.03 12.38
N THR A 113 5.75 -17.97 11.79
CA THR A 113 7.01 -17.61 12.47
C THR A 113 7.43 -16.20 12.05
N GLU A 114 7.95 -15.45 13.01
CA GLU A 114 8.55 -14.13 12.82
C GLU A 114 10.08 -14.25 12.91
N GLU A 115 10.78 -13.76 11.90
CA GLU A 115 12.25 -13.72 11.85
C GLU A 115 12.72 -12.29 11.67
N LYS A 116 13.80 -11.91 12.36
CA LYS A 116 14.34 -10.55 12.31
C LYS A 116 15.75 -10.56 11.73
N VAL A 117 16.04 -9.54 10.94
CA VAL A 117 17.36 -9.24 10.36
C VAL A 117 17.73 -7.83 10.81
N THR A 118 19.01 -7.61 11.13
CA THR A 118 19.52 -6.25 11.37
C THR A 118 19.23 -5.38 10.15
N ASN A 119 18.60 -4.23 10.39
CA ASN A 119 18.35 -3.28 9.31
C ASN A 119 19.69 -2.70 8.83
N PRO A 120 20.03 -2.80 7.53
CA PRO A 120 21.24 -2.19 6.98
C PRO A 120 21.32 -0.67 7.21
N HIS A 121 20.16 -0.03 7.42
CA HIS A 121 20.04 1.37 7.80
C HIS A 121 19.29 1.46 9.14
N PRO A 122 20.00 1.39 10.27
CA PRO A 122 19.36 1.41 11.59
C PRO A 122 18.43 2.61 11.75
N VAL A 123 17.23 2.34 12.24
CA VAL A 123 16.21 3.33 12.57
C VAL A 123 15.91 3.27 14.07
N ALA A 124 15.38 4.35 14.63
CA ALA A 124 15.05 4.43 16.06
C ALA A 124 14.17 3.27 16.55
N ARG A 125 13.32 2.72 15.67
CA ARG A 125 12.56 1.49 15.90
C ARG A 125 12.49 0.67 14.62
N GLY A 126 12.91 -0.59 14.72
CA GLY A 126 12.56 -1.59 13.71
C GLY A 126 13.78 -2.32 13.13
N GLN A 127 13.69 -3.65 13.18
CA GLN A 127 14.50 -4.55 12.36
C GLN A 127 13.77 -4.80 11.05
N VAL A 128 14.46 -5.37 10.06
CA VAL A 128 13.76 -5.99 8.93
C VAL A 128 13.08 -7.24 9.47
N VAL A 129 11.75 -7.35 9.29
CA VAL A 129 10.95 -8.45 9.86
C VAL A 129 10.37 -9.28 8.73
N THR A 130 10.49 -10.59 8.84
CA THR A 130 9.85 -11.56 7.93
C THR A 130 8.83 -12.38 8.70
N TYR A 131 7.57 -12.36 8.24
CA TYR A 131 6.52 -13.27 8.68
C TYR A 131 6.43 -14.40 7.65
N ARG A 132 6.50 -15.67 8.08
CA ARG A 132 6.45 -16.81 7.16
C ARG A 132 5.70 -18.00 7.75
N PRO A 133 5.16 -18.90 6.92
CA PRO A 133 4.62 -20.18 7.38
C PRO A 133 5.71 -21.02 8.05
N THR A 134 5.43 -21.49 9.26
CA THR A 134 6.34 -22.31 10.06
C THR A 134 6.64 -23.64 9.35
N GLY A 135 7.92 -24.00 9.27
CA GLY A 135 8.37 -25.28 8.71
C GLY A 135 8.18 -25.44 7.20
N GLN A 136 7.85 -24.38 6.47
CA GLN A 136 7.83 -24.39 5.01
C GLN A 136 9.09 -23.72 4.45
N ASP A 137 9.57 -24.27 3.33
CA ASP A 137 10.68 -23.75 2.54
C ASP A 137 10.20 -23.44 1.11
N SER A 138 10.92 -22.56 0.41
CA SER A 138 10.64 -22.13 -0.98
C SER A 138 9.23 -21.56 -1.16
N VAL A 139 8.87 -20.61 -0.30
CA VAL A 139 7.56 -19.93 -0.33
C VAL A 139 7.60 -18.65 -1.18
N PRO A 140 6.53 -18.28 -1.90
CA PRO A 140 6.46 -17.00 -2.59
C PRO A 140 6.64 -15.83 -1.62
N VAL A 141 7.19 -14.72 -2.11
CA VAL A 141 7.57 -13.59 -1.25
C VAL A 141 6.80 -12.33 -1.60
N LEU A 142 6.26 -11.67 -0.57
CA LEU A 142 5.55 -10.41 -0.66
C LEU A 142 6.34 -9.35 0.11
N PHE A 143 6.84 -8.34 -0.59
CA PHE A 143 7.61 -7.25 -0.01
C PHE A 143 6.70 -6.06 0.29
N PHE A 144 6.68 -5.62 1.54
CA PHE A 144 5.82 -4.53 2.01
C PHE A 144 6.62 -3.26 2.33
N SER A 145 6.21 -2.14 1.73
CA SER A 145 6.71 -0.80 2.03
C SER A 145 5.68 -0.01 2.85
N HIS A 146 6.07 0.49 4.02
CA HIS A 146 5.14 1.10 4.98
C HIS A 146 4.86 2.60 4.72
N ALA A 147 3.81 3.12 5.36
CA ALA A 147 3.49 4.55 5.36
C ALA A 147 4.50 5.41 6.13
N PHE A 148 4.60 6.71 5.83
CA PHE A 148 5.50 7.60 6.56
C PHE A 148 5.17 7.63 8.07
N GLY A 149 6.17 7.40 8.91
CA GLY A 149 6.00 7.27 10.37
C GLY A 149 5.64 5.86 10.87
N ALA A 150 5.20 4.96 9.99
CA ALA A 150 4.76 3.62 10.34
C ALA A 150 5.91 2.59 10.40
N THR A 151 7.00 2.90 11.10
CA THR A 151 8.22 2.07 11.13
C THR A 151 8.11 0.82 12.00
N ASP A 152 6.98 0.63 12.68
CA ASP A 152 6.68 -0.57 13.47
C ASP A 152 5.81 -1.54 12.66
N SER A 153 6.28 -2.77 12.47
CA SER A 153 5.51 -3.79 11.74
C SER A 153 4.19 -4.13 12.42
N ASP A 154 4.07 -3.88 13.73
CA ASP A 154 2.86 -4.15 14.50
C ASP A 154 1.65 -3.38 13.98
N LEU A 155 1.85 -2.25 13.29
CA LEU A 155 0.77 -1.48 12.67
C LEU A 155 0.01 -2.28 11.59
N TYR A 156 0.66 -3.26 10.97
CA TYR A 156 0.12 -4.06 9.86
C TYR A 156 0.11 -5.57 10.16
N VAL A 157 0.42 -5.96 11.40
CA VAL A 157 0.76 -7.36 11.75
C VAL A 157 -0.34 -8.36 11.45
N GLU A 158 -1.60 -7.99 11.58
CA GLU A 158 -2.72 -8.90 11.29
C GLU A 158 -2.75 -9.29 9.81
N MET A 159 -2.48 -8.33 8.90
CA MET A 159 -2.36 -8.60 7.47
C MET A 159 -1.18 -9.53 7.19
N PHE A 160 -0.02 -9.26 7.81
CA PHE A 160 1.19 -10.05 7.59
C PHE A 160 1.03 -11.48 8.08
N ARG A 161 0.42 -11.69 9.25
CA ARG A 161 0.11 -13.01 9.80
C ARG A 161 -0.92 -13.74 8.93
N MET A 162 -1.97 -13.04 8.46
CA MET A 162 -2.95 -13.62 7.54
C MET A 162 -2.26 -14.12 6.27
N LEU A 163 -1.50 -13.27 5.56
CA LEU A 163 -0.79 -13.67 4.34
C LEU A 163 0.22 -14.79 4.61
N ALA A 164 0.96 -14.72 5.71
CA ALA A 164 1.92 -15.77 6.04
C ALA A 164 1.27 -17.12 6.34
N SER A 165 0.10 -17.10 7.00
CA SER A 165 -0.68 -18.32 7.27
C SER A 165 -1.25 -18.97 6.00
N GLN A 166 -1.31 -18.23 4.89
CA GLN A 166 -1.69 -18.71 3.55
C GLN A 166 -0.52 -19.29 2.74
N GLY A 167 0.68 -19.33 3.32
CA GLY A 167 1.85 -19.92 2.68
C GLY A 167 2.79 -18.94 1.98
N TYR A 168 2.71 -17.64 2.30
CA TYR A 168 3.62 -16.61 1.78
C TYR A 168 4.67 -16.19 2.81
N ALA A 169 5.85 -15.78 2.35
CA ALA A 169 6.70 -14.93 3.17
C ALA A 169 6.31 -13.47 2.97
N VAL A 170 6.17 -12.70 4.06
CA VAL A 170 5.92 -11.26 4.02
C VAL A 170 7.06 -10.53 4.70
N VAL A 171 7.71 -9.64 3.95
CA VAL A 171 8.89 -8.90 4.43
C VAL A 171 8.53 -7.44 4.64
N PHE A 172 8.76 -6.96 5.87
CA PHE A 172 8.62 -5.56 6.26
C PHE A 172 10.00 -4.95 6.47
N VAL A 173 10.25 -3.80 5.83
CA VAL A 173 11.50 -3.04 5.99
C VAL A 173 11.18 -1.65 6.51
N PRO A 174 11.65 -1.28 7.71
CA PRO A 174 11.51 0.08 8.19
C PRO A 174 12.58 1.01 7.60
N TYR A 175 12.23 2.25 7.29
CA TYR A 175 13.15 3.28 6.77
C TYR A 175 13.24 4.53 7.66
N PRO A 176 14.34 5.30 7.62
CA PRO A 176 14.51 6.49 8.44
C PRO A 176 13.57 7.63 8.03
N LEU A 177 12.92 8.25 9.02
CA LEU A 177 12.05 9.41 8.79
C LEU A 177 12.85 10.67 8.46
N THR A 178 14.07 10.79 8.98
CA THR A 178 14.96 11.93 8.77
C THR A 178 16.37 11.42 8.44
N PRO A 179 16.57 10.86 7.23
CA PRO A 179 17.91 10.43 6.83
C PRO A 179 18.83 11.65 6.72
N ASP A 180 20.08 11.50 7.15
CA ASP A 180 21.09 12.55 7.09
C ASP A 180 21.65 12.68 5.65
N THR A 181 20.87 13.34 4.79
CA THR A 181 21.19 13.52 3.37
C THR A 181 20.41 14.67 2.74
N THR A 182 20.92 15.21 1.65
CA THR A 182 20.22 16.18 0.80
C THR A 182 19.20 15.53 -0.13
N ARG A 183 19.20 14.19 -0.27
CA ARG A 183 18.25 13.42 -1.11
C ARG A 183 17.46 12.41 -0.28
N PRO A 184 16.56 12.86 0.60
CA PRO A 184 15.96 12.01 1.61
C PRO A 184 15.02 10.94 1.04
N ASN A 185 14.37 11.19 -0.09
CA ASN A 185 13.48 10.19 -0.72
C ASN A 185 14.27 9.04 -1.34
N GLU A 186 15.32 9.34 -2.10
CA GLU A 186 16.23 8.34 -2.64
C GLU A 186 16.82 7.47 -1.52
N ALA A 187 17.30 8.08 -0.43
CA ALA A 187 17.84 7.32 0.70
C ALA A 187 16.81 6.39 1.35
N ARG A 188 15.54 6.79 1.47
CA ARG A 188 14.48 5.91 2.01
C ARG A 188 14.17 4.75 1.06
N TYR A 189 14.14 5.00 -0.25
CA TYR A 189 13.93 3.96 -1.26
C TYR A 189 15.09 2.98 -1.31
N ASP A 190 16.33 3.46 -1.17
CA ASP A 190 17.51 2.62 -1.06
C ASP A 190 17.52 1.80 0.24
N CYS A 191 17.07 2.38 1.34
CA CYS A 191 16.88 1.66 2.60
C CYS A 191 15.86 0.52 2.45
N LEU A 192 14.68 0.79 1.87
CA LEU A 192 13.67 -0.24 1.56
C LEU A 192 14.28 -1.37 0.74
N TRP A 193 14.94 -1.02 -0.36
CA TRP A 193 15.55 -1.98 -1.27
C TRP A 193 16.63 -2.84 -0.61
N GLN A 194 17.57 -2.22 0.09
CA GLN A 194 18.66 -2.93 0.76
C GLN A 194 18.14 -3.80 1.92
N GLY A 195 17.08 -3.38 2.62
CA GLY A 195 16.42 -4.22 3.61
C GLY A 195 15.76 -5.45 2.99
N PHE A 196 15.11 -5.32 1.82
CA PHE A 196 14.57 -6.47 1.10
C PHE A 196 15.68 -7.42 0.67
N GLN A 197 16.80 -6.91 0.14
CA GLN A 197 17.96 -7.72 -0.21
C GLN A 197 18.56 -8.44 1.02
N ALA A 198 18.64 -7.77 2.17
CA ALA A 198 19.09 -8.37 3.41
C ALA A 198 18.18 -9.52 3.87
N ALA A 199 16.86 -9.36 3.77
CA ALA A 199 15.91 -10.44 4.04
C ALA A 199 16.12 -11.62 3.08
N VAL A 200 16.24 -11.38 1.78
CA VAL A 200 16.51 -12.43 0.79
C VAL A 200 17.80 -13.20 1.13
N ALA A 201 18.88 -12.48 1.45
CA ALA A 201 20.17 -13.08 1.80
C ALA A 201 20.08 -13.95 3.07
N GLN A 202 19.39 -13.47 4.12
CA GLN A 202 19.22 -14.23 5.36
C GLN A 202 18.35 -15.49 5.20
N GLN A 203 17.45 -15.51 4.22
CA GLN A 203 16.54 -16.64 4.03
C GLN A 203 17.20 -17.84 3.33
N GLN A 204 18.40 -17.69 2.76
CA GLN A 204 19.24 -18.79 2.26
C GLN A 204 18.50 -19.76 1.30
N GLY A 205 17.68 -19.23 0.39
CA GLY A 205 16.92 -20.03 -0.58
C GLY A 205 15.55 -20.52 -0.09
N ARG A 206 15.12 -20.16 1.13
CA ARG A 206 13.76 -20.42 1.63
C ARG A 206 12.68 -19.56 0.94
N PHE A 207 13.10 -18.60 0.13
CA PHE A 207 12.24 -17.75 -0.69
C PHE A 207 12.19 -18.24 -2.13
N ASP A 208 10.98 -18.42 -2.67
CA ASP A 208 10.75 -18.60 -4.09
C ASP A 208 10.66 -17.23 -4.79
N LEU A 209 11.81 -16.74 -5.26
CA LEU A 209 11.91 -15.46 -5.96
C LEU A 209 11.35 -15.52 -7.40
N THR A 210 10.84 -16.66 -7.87
CA THR A 210 10.12 -16.72 -9.14
C THR A 210 8.66 -16.27 -8.98
N ARG A 211 8.12 -16.18 -7.76
CA ARG A 211 6.77 -15.69 -7.45
C ARG A 211 6.85 -14.57 -6.41
N VAL A 212 6.75 -13.32 -6.87
CA VAL A 212 7.04 -12.13 -6.04
C VAL A 212 5.95 -11.06 -6.17
N GLY A 213 5.50 -10.53 -5.04
CA GLY A 213 4.63 -9.35 -4.98
C GLY A 213 5.31 -8.17 -4.31
N PHE A 214 5.06 -6.96 -4.81
CA PHE A 214 5.39 -5.72 -4.09
C PHE A 214 4.11 -4.99 -3.75
N PHE A 215 3.98 -4.56 -2.49
CA PHE A 215 2.80 -3.80 -2.07
C PHE A 215 3.18 -2.80 -1.00
N GLY A 216 2.38 -1.76 -0.84
CA GLY A 216 2.74 -0.71 0.09
C GLY A 216 1.65 0.31 0.32
N HIS A 217 1.80 1.04 1.41
CA HIS A 217 0.81 1.99 1.91
C HIS A 217 1.40 3.41 1.97
N SER A 218 0.64 4.41 1.52
CA SER A 218 1.02 5.83 1.58
C SER A 218 2.38 6.07 0.90
N TYR A 219 3.38 6.58 1.62
CA TYR A 219 4.77 6.66 1.14
C TYR A 219 5.26 5.36 0.49
N GLY A 220 5.02 4.22 1.13
CA GLY A 220 5.35 2.92 0.59
C GLY A 220 4.49 2.50 -0.60
N GLY A 221 3.26 3.01 -0.71
CA GLY A 221 2.42 2.87 -1.89
C GLY A 221 3.05 3.57 -3.10
N GLY A 222 3.60 4.78 -2.89
CA GLY A 222 4.39 5.51 -3.87
C GLY A 222 5.72 4.82 -4.23
N ALA A 223 6.35 4.14 -3.25
CA ALA A 223 7.57 3.37 -3.50
C ALA A 223 7.35 2.06 -4.25
N THR A 224 6.12 1.54 -4.27
CA THR A 224 5.81 0.20 -4.79
C THR A 224 6.23 0.01 -6.26
N PRO A 225 5.95 0.94 -7.21
CA PRO A 225 6.40 0.79 -8.60
C PRO A 225 7.92 0.73 -8.75
N GLU A 226 8.66 1.51 -7.98
CA GLU A 226 10.13 1.52 -8.04
C GLU A 226 10.73 0.25 -7.42
N MET A 227 10.20 -0.23 -6.29
CA MET A 227 10.61 -1.51 -5.71
C MET A 227 10.32 -2.67 -6.67
N ALA A 228 9.17 -2.64 -7.34
CA ALA A 228 8.81 -3.60 -8.38
C ALA A 228 9.74 -3.53 -9.59
N ARG A 229 10.14 -2.34 -10.03
CA ARG A 229 11.09 -2.16 -11.15
C ARG A 229 12.45 -2.76 -10.79
N ARG A 230 13.00 -2.45 -9.61
CA ARG A 230 14.25 -3.04 -9.12
C ARG A 230 14.15 -4.57 -9.02
N GLY A 231 13.07 -5.09 -8.44
CA GLY A 231 12.86 -6.54 -8.31
C GLY A 231 12.69 -7.27 -9.65
N PHE A 232 11.74 -6.82 -10.48
CA PHE A 232 11.34 -7.55 -11.69
C PHE A 232 12.29 -7.32 -12.87
N VAL A 233 12.84 -6.12 -13.00
CA VAL A 233 13.67 -5.74 -14.16
C VAL A 233 15.15 -5.97 -13.86
N GLU A 234 15.65 -5.49 -12.72
CA GLU A 234 17.09 -5.56 -12.42
C GLU A 234 17.50 -6.92 -11.85
N GLN A 235 16.68 -7.49 -10.97
CA GLN A 235 16.96 -8.79 -10.33
C GLN A 235 16.32 -9.99 -11.04
N GLY A 236 15.40 -9.75 -11.98
CA GLY A 236 14.67 -10.82 -12.67
C GLY A 236 13.71 -11.61 -11.77
N TRP A 237 13.31 -11.07 -10.62
CA TRP A 237 12.35 -11.72 -9.73
C TRP A 237 10.95 -11.78 -10.36
N GLY A 238 10.12 -12.72 -9.88
CA GLY A 238 8.73 -12.83 -10.30
C GLY A 238 8.52 -13.45 -11.69
N SER A 239 9.50 -14.20 -12.22
CA SER A 239 9.45 -14.81 -13.56
C SER A 239 8.32 -15.82 -13.78
N ARG A 240 7.70 -16.34 -12.71
CA ARG A 240 6.55 -17.26 -12.73
C ARG A 240 5.27 -16.63 -12.17
N GLY A 241 5.30 -15.34 -11.84
CA GLY A 241 4.16 -14.62 -11.32
C GLY A 241 4.58 -13.41 -10.51
N ARG A 242 3.96 -12.27 -10.83
CA ARG A 242 4.30 -11.00 -10.21
C ARG A 242 3.14 -10.04 -10.14
N PHE A 243 3.09 -9.26 -9.07
CA PHE A 243 2.05 -8.25 -8.90
C PHE A 243 2.56 -7.02 -8.15
N ILE A 244 1.81 -5.92 -8.33
CA ILE A 244 1.91 -4.71 -7.53
C ILE A 244 0.55 -4.36 -6.90
N PHE A 245 0.55 -3.94 -5.63
CA PHE A 245 -0.64 -3.41 -4.96
C PHE A 245 -0.30 -2.13 -4.20
N SER A 246 -0.77 -0.99 -4.70
CA SER A 246 -0.44 0.33 -4.14
C SER A 246 -1.66 0.92 -3.42
N MET A 247 -1.53 1.16 -2.12
CA MET A 247 -2.60 1.71 -1.24
C MET A 247 -2.33 3.17 -0.90
N ALA A 248 -3.32 4.04 -1.13
CA ALA A 248 -3.29 5.47 -0.82
C ALA A 248 -1.96 6.15 -1.20
N PRO A 249 -1.39 5.90 -2.39
CA PRO A 249 -0.01 6.22 -2.64
C PRO A 249 0.31 7.70 -2.46
N TRP A 250 1.43 7.96 -1.80
CA TRP A 250 2.11 9.25 -1.87
C TRP A 250 2.94 9.32 -3.16
N TYR A 251 3.56 10.48 -3.43
CA TYR A 251 4.36 10.67 -4.65
C TYR A 251 5.38 9.55 -4.88
N THR A 252 5.61 9.25 -6.15
CA THR A 252 6.63 8.27 -6.54
C THR A 252 7.97 8.92 -6.76
N TRP A 253 9.02 8.25 -6.30
CA TRP A 253 10.40 8.57 -6.64
C TRP A 253 10.98 7.47 -7.52
N GLY A 254 11.68 7.83 -8.59
CA GLY A 254 12.16 6.88 -9.59
C GLY A 254 11.54 7.15 -10.95
N ARG A 255 11.97 6.37 -11.94
CA ARG A 255 11.65 6.57 -13.35
C ARG A 255 11.49 5.23 -14.06
N ASP A 256 11.13 5.32 -15.33
CA ASP A 256 11.13 4.17 -16.24
C ASP A 256 10.15 3.04 -15.87
N TYR A 257 9.01 3.36 -15.25
CA TYR A 257 8.00 2.37 -14.88
C TYR A 257 7.36 1.68 -16.10
N GLN A 258 7.44 2.30 -17.29
CA GLN A 258 7.09 1.67 -18.57
C GLN A 258 7.96 0.44 -18.91
N THR A 259 9.09 0.24 -18.23
CA THR A 259 9.95 -0.95 -18.39
C THR A 259 9.46 -2.16 -17.59
N LEU A 260 8.48 -1.98 -16.70
CA LEU A 260 7.87 -3.10 -15.99
C LEU A 260 7.29 -4.11 -16.99
N PRO A 261 7.46 -5.42 -16.76
CA PRO A 261 6.85 -6.44 -17.60
C PRO A 261 5.33 -6.30 -17.66
N THR A 262 4.73 -6.48 -18.84
CA THR A 262 3.27 -6.36 -19.04
C THR A 262 2.49 -7.51 -18.40
N ASP A 263 3.15 -8.60 -18.00
CA ASP A 263 2.56 -9.73 -17.28
C ASP A 263 2.41 -9.47 -15.76
N VAL A 264 2.89 -8.32 -15.26
CA VAL A 264 2.60 -7.86 -13.89
C VAL A 264 1.11 -7.59 -13.74
N ARG A 265 0.52 -8.09 -12.65
CA ARG A 265 -0.86 -7.76 -12.27
C ARG A 265 -0.86 -6.57 -11.32
N ALA A 266 -1.63 -5.52 -11.59
CA ALA A 266 -1.60 -4.30 -10.78
C ALA A 266 -2.95 -3.95 -10.14
N VAL A 267 -2.91 -3.46 -8.91
CA VAL A 267 -4.03 -2.74 -8.28
C VAL A 267 -3.52 -1.42 -7.72
N ILE A 268 -4.22 -0.33 -8.06
CA ILE A 268 -4.01 0.98 -7.46
C ILE A 268 -5.28 1.30 -6.66
N GLN A 269 -5.15 1.46 -5.35
CA GLN A 269 -6.25 1.62 -4.43
C GLN A 269 -6.17 2.98 -3.73
N VAL A 270 -7.29 3.70 -3.75
CA VAL A 270 -7.52 4.94 -3.01
C VAL A 270 -8.70 4.77 -2.04
N TYR A 271 -8.84 5.69 -1.10
CA TYR A 271 -9.92 5.67 -0.12
C TYR A 271 -10.70 6.97 -0.21
N ALA A 272 -12.02 6.90 -0.30
CA ALA A 272 -12.87 8.05 -0.61
C ALA A 272 -12.71 9.22 0.38
N ASP A 273 -12.35 8.92 1.62
CA ASP A 273 -12.19 9.90 2.70
C ASP A 273 -10.72 10.09 3.09
N ASP A 274 -9.80 9.79 2.17
CA ASP A 274 -8.39 10.19 2.29
C ASP A 274 -8.28 11.72 2.19
N ASP A 275 -7.85 12.36 3.27
CA ASP A 275 -7.58 13.79 3.35
C ASP A 275 -6.06 14.09 3.40
N VAL A 276 -5.24 13.06 3.23
CA VAL A 276 -3.77 13.16 3.29
C VAL A 276 -3.20 13.22 1.89
N ASN A 277 -3.51 12.26 1.03
CA ASN A 277 -2.92 12.15 -0.30
C ASN A 277 -3.96 12.40 -1.39
N ASP A 278 -3.70 13.39 -2.24
CA ASP A 278 -4.54 13.65 -3.40
C ASP A 278 -4.58 12.45 -4.34
N HIS A 279 -5.79 11.98 -4.70
CA HIS A 279 -5.97 10.84 -5.59
C HIS A 279 -5.34 11.06 -6.97
N ALA A 280 -5.10 12.31 -7.40
CA ALA A 280 -4.36 12.59 -8.62
C ALA A 280 -2.90 12.08 -8.57
N ILE A 281 -2.32 11.89 -7.39
CA ILE A 281 -1.03 11.20 -7.22
C ILE A 281 -1.15 9.74 -7.67
N ALA A 282 -2.21 9.04 -7.27
CA ALA A 282 -2.46 7.66 -7.70
C ALA A 282 -2.77 7.59 -9.22
N VAL A 283 -3.40 8.62 -9.79
CA VAL A 283 -3.62 8.75 -11.24
C VAL A 283 -2.29 8.86 -11.99
N ASP A 284 -1.30 9.59 -11.47
CA ASP A 284 0.04 9.65 -12.05
C ASP A 284 0.71 8.28 -12.09
N ILE A 285 0.66 7.54 -10.99
CA ILE A 285 1.16 6.16 -10.92
C ILE A 285 0.51 5.31 -12.00
N TRP A 286 -0.83 5.34 -12.07
CA TRP A 286 -1.58 4.62 -13.09
C TRP A 286 -1.08 4.95 -14.50
N ASN A 287 -0.90 6.23 -14.82
CA ASN A 287 -0.49 6.67 -16.15
C ASN A 287 0.96 6.31 -16.50
N ARG A 288 1.84 6.16 -15.49
CA ARG A 288 3.24 5.75 -15.68
C ARG A 288 3.42 4.23 -15.84
N LEU A 289 2.41 3.42 -15.51
CA LEU A 289 2.45 1.98 -15.74
C LEU A 289 2.28 1.63 -17.24
N PRO A 290 2.88 0.52 -17.72
CA PRO A 290 2.72 0.04 -19.09
C PRO A 290 1.25 -0.10 -19.51
N SER A 291 0.91 0.37 -20.71
CA SER A 291 -0.46 0.37 -21.23
C SER A 291 -1.06 -1.02 -21.46
N GLY A 292 -0.23 -2.04 -21.71
CA GLY A 292 -0.64 -3.43 -21.86
C GLY A 292 -0.72 -4.22 -20.55
N MET A 293 -0.42 -3.59 -19.41
CA MET A 293 -0.48 -4.24 -18.10
C MET A 293 -1.93 -4.41 -17.66
N GLU A 294 -2.28 -5.60 -17.17
CA GLU A 294 -3.59 -5.80 -16.57
C GLU A 294 -3.65 -5.13 -15.19
N ARG A 295 -4.56 -4.18 -15.04
CA ARG A 295 -4.65 -3.32 -13.87
C ARG A 295 -6.08 -3.00 -13.47
N ALA A 296 -6.29 -2.78 -12.18
CA ALA A 296 -7.55 -2.30 -11.64
C ALA A 296 -7.34 -1.10 -10.71
N TRP A 297 -8.22 -0.11 -10.87
CA TRP A 297 -8.40 1.00 -9.97
C TRP A 297 -9.44 0.60 -8.93
N HIS A 298 -9.11 0.81 -7.66
CA HIS A 298 -9.98 0.57 -6.53
C HIS A 298 -10.22 1.87 -5.78
N ASN A 299 -11.46 2.15 -5.44
CA ASN A 299 -11.84 3.24 -4.56
C ASN A 299 -12.76 2.67 -3.46
N VAL A 300 -12.20 2.60 -2.25
CA VAL A 300 -12.88 2.13 -1.06
C VAL A 300 -13.73 3.27 -0.53
N VAL A 301 -15.01 3.01 -0.27
CA VAL A 301 -15.97 4.02 0.17
C VAL A 301 -16.39 3.77 1.61
N SER A 302 -16.61 4.84 2.37
CA SER A 302 -17.14 4.70 3.73
C SER A 302 -18.53 4.07 3.77
N ASP A 303 -18.79 3.44 4.91
CA ASP A 303 -20.08 2.86 5.28
C ASP A 303 -20.35 3.07 6.79
N ALA A 304 -21.59 2.87 7.23
CA ALA A 304 -21.97 3.03 8.64
C ALA A 304 -23.08 2.05 9.06
N CYS A 305 -23.01 1.60 10.32
CA CYS A 305 -24.07 0.81 10.94
C CYS A 305 -24.12 0.94 12.48
N GLY A 306 -24.38 2.16 12.95
CA GLY A 306 -24.33 2.48 14.38
C GLY A 306 -22.92 2.79 14.89
N CYS A 307 -21.89 2.28 14.22
CA CYS A 307 -20.51 2.77 14.23
C CYS A 307 -20.00 2.93 12.77
N GLY A 308 -18.83 3.53 12.59
CA GLY A 308 -18.26 3.91 11.29
C GLY A 308 -17.41 2.81 10.68
N LEU A 309 -17.40 2.74 9.35
CA LEU A 309 -16.42 2.00 8.57
C LEU A 309 -15.76 2.97 7.61
N ASN A 310 -14.78 3.70 8.15
CA ASN A 310 -14.27 4.90 7.52
C ASN A 310 -13.19 4.53 6.50
N ALA A 311 -13.32 5.02 5.27
CA ALA A 311 -12.33 4.85 4.21
C ALA A 311 -11.31 6.00 4.27
N THR A 312 -10.55 6.07 5.37
CA THR A 312 -9.56 7.13 5.59
C THR A 312 -8.20 6.75 5.02
N HIS A 313 -7.27 7.72 5.02
CA HIS A 313 -5.88 7.49 4.64
C HIS A 313 -5.20 6.39 5.44
N THR A 314 -5.65 6.09 6.65
CA THR A 314 -4.88 5.24 7.55
C THR A 314 -5.15 3.75 7.40
N VAL A 315 -6.14 3.35 6.62
CA VAL A 315 -6.40 1.94 6.29
C VAL A 315 -5.21 1.37 5.50
N PRO A 316 -4.60 0.22 5.88
CA PRO A 316 -5.10 -0.78 6.84
C PRO A 316 -4.34 -0.83 8.20
N MET A 317 -3.98 0.31 8.78
CA MET A 317 -3.30 0.34 10.07
C MET A 317 -4.25 -0.09 11.20
N SER A 318 -3.82 -1.04 12.03
CA SER A 318 -4.71 -1.77 12.97
C SER A 318 -4.30 -1.70 14.44
N ARG A 319 -3.44 -0.74 14.81
CA ARG A 319 -2.98 -0.51 16.20
C ARG A 319 -3.09 0.96 16.62
N ALA A 320 -4.26 1.36 17.10
CA ALA A 320 -4.54 2.71 17.57
C ALA A 320 -3.55 3.16 18.66
N ALA A 321 -3.24 2.27 19.61
CA ALA A 321 -2.30 2.55 20.69
C ALA A 321 -0.88 2.96 20.23
N LEU A 322 -0.46 2.52 19.04
CA LEU A 322 0.86 2.84 18.48
C LEU A 322 0.90 4.17 17.73
N THR A 323 -0.26 4.74 17.39
CA THR A 323 -0.37 5.95 16.56
C THR A 323 -1.09 7.10 17.25
N GLY A 324 -1.85 6.82 18.31
CA GLY A 324 -2.77 7.78 18.91
C GLY A 324 -4.00 8.10 18.05
N ASN A 325 -4.14 7.50 16.87
CA ASN A 325 -5.29 7.70 16.00
C ASN A 325 -6.35 6.61 16.27
N PRO A 326 -7.56 6.97 16.72
CA PRO A 326 -8.64 6.02 17.00
C PRO A 326 -9.14 5.29 15.74
N GLU A 327 -8.90 5.80 14.53
CA GLU A 327 -9.24 5.14 13.26
C GLU A 327 -8.37 3.91 12.99
N ASN A 328 -7.21 3.79 13.64
CA ASN A 328 -6.26 2.70 13.41
C ASN A 328 -6.64 1.44 14.18
N VAL A 329 -7.86 0.98 13.99
CA VAL A 329 -8.39 -0.24 14.59
C VAL A 329 -8.70 -1.24 13.50
N LEU A 330 -8.51 -2.52 13.83
CA LEU A 330 -8.91 -3.57 12.92
C LEU A 330 -10.43 -3.47 12.67
N ASN A 331 -10.84 -3.38 11.42
CA ASN A 331 -12.21 -3.25 10.98
C ASN A 331 -12.43 -4.01 9.64
N ALA A 332 -13.63 -3.92 9.08
CA ALA A 332 -13.99 -4.67 7.88
C ALA A 332 -13.27 -4.19 6.60
N HIS A 333 -12.85 -2.91 6.50
CA HIS A 333 -12.07 -2.43 5.35
C HIS A 333 -10.69 -3.08 5.31
N ASP A 334 -10.02 -3.25 6.46
CA ASP A 334 -8.73 -3.95 6.51
C ASP A 334 -8.84 -5.32 5.84
N ARG A 335 -9.86 -6.09 6.23
CA ARG A 335 -10.05 -7.45 5.75
C ARG A 335 -10.55 -7.51 4.32
N GLU A 336 -11.66 -6.85 4.05
CA GLU A 336 -12.45 -7.08 2.85
C GLU A 336 -11.99 -6.20 1.68
N ALA A 337 -11.51 -4.98 1.97
CA ALA A 337 -11.02 -4.05 0.96
C ALA A 337 -9.52 -4.19 0.71
N VAL A 338 -8.72 -4.61 1.69
CA VAL A 338 -7.27 -4.75 1.53
C VAL A 338 -6.81 -6.21 1.53
N TRP A 339 -6.89 -6.91 2.65
CA TRP A 339 -6.26 -8.22 2.84
C TRP A 339 -6.79 -9.28 1.87
N ARG A 340 -8.11 -9.31 1.70
CA ARG A 340 -8.83 -10.16 0.75
C ARG A 340 -8.35 -9.91 -0.67
N ARG A 341 -8.10 -8.65 -1.03
CA ARG A 341 -7.67 -8.24 -2.37
C ARG A 341 -6.19 -8.54 -2.63
N VAL A 342 -5.32 -8.27 -1.67
CA VAL A 342 -3.89 -8.62 -1.75
C VAL A 342 -3.71 -10.14 -1.85
N HIS A 343 -4.40 -10.91 -1.00
CA HIS A 343 -4.36 -12.37 -1.06
C HIS A 343 -4.88 -12.88 -2.42
N ALA A 344 -6.04 -12.39 -2.87
CA ALA A 344 -6.59 -12.73 -4.18
C ALA A 344 -5.62 -12.42 -5.33
N LEU A 345 -4.98 -11.24 -5.30
CA LEU A 345 -4.05 -10.81 -6.32
C LEU A 345 -2.80 -11.68 -6.36
N ALA A 346 -2.29 -12.10 -5.19
CA ALA A 346 -1.19 -13.05 -5.11
C ALA A 346 -1.56 -14.40 -5.73
N VAL A 347 -2.71 -14.97 -5.36
CA VAL A 347 -3.20 -16.23 -5.95
C VAL A 347 -3.36 -16.09 -7.47
N TYR A 348 -4.01 -15.03 -7.94
CA TYR A 348 -4.20 -14.79 -9.37
C TYR A 348 -2.87 -14.67 -10.11
N ALA A 349 -1.95 -13.84 -9.61
CA ALA A 349 -0.65 -13.61 -10.24
C ALA A 349 0.22 -14.87 -10.30
N PHE A 350 0.11 -15.76 -9.32
CA PHE A 350 0.96 -16.95 -9.20
C PHE A 350 0.37 -18.21 -9.83
N THR A 351 -0.93 -18.26 -10.07
CA THR A 351 -1.63 -19.48 -10.54
C THR A 351 -2.50 -19.27 -11.77
N GLY A 352 -2.89 -18.02 -12.07
CA GLY A 352 -3.87 -17.70 -13.12
C GLY A 352 -5.33 -17.96 -12.71
N ASP A 353 -5.61 -18.22 -11.44
CA ASP A 353 -6.97 -18.48 -10.94
C ASP A 353 -7.91 -17.30 -11.24
N THR A 354 -8.97 -17.58 -12.01
CA THR A 354 -9.93 -16.57 -12.47
C THR A 354 -10.95 -16.16 -11.41
N ALA A 355 -11.25 -17.01 -10.44
CA ALA A 355 -12.05 -16.63 -9.28
C ALA A 355 -11.25 -15.68 -8.37
N ALA A 356 -9.95 -15.95 -8.18
CA ALA A 356 -9.04 -15.04 -7.52
C ALA A 356 -8.90 -13.71 -8.27
N ARG A 357 -8.82 -13.73 -9.61
CA ARG A 357 -8.87 -12.51 -10.43
C ARG A 357 -10.10 -11.67 -10.14
N ALA A 358 -11.28 -12.31 -10.07
CA ALA A 358 -12.53 -11.61 -9.86
C ALA A 358 -12.53 -10.83 -8.54
N VAL A 359 -12.03 -11.46 -7.47
CA VAL A 359 -11.82 -10.82 -6.16
C VAL A 359 -10.70 -9.77 -6.21
N ALA A 360 -9.55 -10.07 -6.80
CA ALA A 360 -8.41 -9.16 -6.86
C ALA A 360 -8.78 -7.82 -7.53
N TYR A 361 -9.62 -7.86 -8.56
CA TYR A 361 -10.07 -6.67 -9.29
C TYR A 361 -11.44 -6.14 -8.88
N GLY A 362 -12.04 -6.71 -7.82
CA GLY A 362 -13.32 -6.23 -7.26
C GLY A 362 -14.54 -6.49 -8.14
N THR A 363 -14.42 -7.36 -9.15
CA THR A 363 -15.51 -7.77 -10.06
C THR A 363 -16.34 -8.94 -9.50
N ASP A 364 -16.02 -9.40 -8.29
CA ASP A 364 -16.83 -10.34 -7.55
C ASP A 364 -18.16 -9.73 -7.09
N THR A 365 -19.08 -10.58 -6.66
CA THR A 365 -20.46 -10.19 -6.36
C THR A 365 -20.63 -9.45 -5.03
N SER A 366 -19.60 -9.41 -4.18
CA SER A 366 -19.66 -8.80 -2.85
C SER A 366 -18.29 -8.28 -2.41
N MET A 367 -18.24 -7.17 -1.67
CA MET A 367 -16.97 -6.73 -1.08
C MET A 367 -16.49 -7.68 0.02
N GLY A 368 -17.42 -8.30 0.73
CA GLY A 368 -17.19 -9.09 1.94
C GLY A 368 -18.32 -8.87 2.94
N HIS A 369 -18.11 -9.29 4.19
CA HIS A 369 -19.09 -9.12 5.27
C HIS A 369 -18.48 -8.36 6.46
N TRP A 370 -19.28 -7.48 7.05
CA TRP A 370 -18.95 -6.70 8.23
C TRP A 370 -19.44 -7.43 9.48
N VAL A 371 -18.54 -8.17 10.15
CA VAL A 371 -18.90 -9.03 11.29
C VAL A 371 -19.36 -8.20 12.48
N ALA A 372 -18.66 -7.10 12.78
CA ALA A 372 -19.05 -6.16 13.83
C ALA A 372 -20.47 -5.57 13.61
N CYS A 373 -20.96 -5.64 12.37
CA CYS A 373 -22.28 -5.20 11.94
C CYS A 373 -23.29 -6.34 11.79
N GLY A 374 -23.15 -7.43 12.55
CA GLY A 374 -24.03 -8.59 12.45
C GLY A 374 -23.90 -9.36 11.12
N GLY A 375 -22.78 -9.22 10.42
CA GLY A 375 -22.52 -9.89 9.14
C GLY A 375 -23.13 -9.19 7.92
N ARG A 376 -23.53 -7.92 8.04
CA ARG A 376 -24.03 -7.13 6.90
C ARG A 376 -22.99 -7.11 5.76
N PRO A 377 -23.37 -7.23 4.48
CA PRO A 377 -22.42 -7.02 3.39
C PRO A 377 -21.75 -5.65 3.48
N VAL A 378 -20.44 -5.59 3.27
CA VAL A 378 -19.73 -4.32 3.17
C VAL A 378 -20.12 -3.65 1.86
N ARG A 379 -20.29 -2.32 1.87
CA ARG A 379 -20.60 -1.54 0.67
C ARG A 379 -19.63 -1.88 -0.48
N PRO A 380 -20.11 -2.12 -1.72
CA PRO A 380 -19.23 -2.49 -2.82
C PRO A 380 -18.13 -1.47 -3.10
N LEU A 381 -16.96 -1.98 -3.46
CA LEU A 381 -15.85 -1.19 -3.95
C LEU A 381 -16.22 -0.49 -5.27
N VAL A 382 -15.92 0.80 -5.40
CA VAL A 382 -15.92 1.47 -6.70
C VAL A 382 -14.66 1.06 -7.44
N ARG A 383 -14.82 0.56 -8.67
CA ARG A 383 -13.72 -0.02 -9.43
C ARG A 383 -13.72 0.42 -10.88
N SER A 384 -12.57 0.30 -11.52
CA SER A 384 -12.43 0.47 -12.96
C SER A 384 -11.20 -0.26 -13.46
N SER A 385 -11.28 -0.89 -14.63
CA SER A 385 -10.11 -1.48 -15.31
C SER A 385 -9.57 -0.61 -16.44
N ALA A 386 -10.27 0.48 -16.80
CA ALA A 386 -9.93 1.31 -17.95
C ALA A 386 -9.32 2.64 -17.53
N GLU A 387 -10.02 3.37 -16.67
CA GLU A 387 -9.65 4.72 -16.24
C GLU A 387 -9.73 4.89 -14.71
N PRO A 388 -8.83 5.66 -14.09
CA PRO A 388 -8.94 6.01 -12.69
C PRO A 388 -10.24 6.74 -12.35
N ARG A 389 -10.79 6.46 -11.18
CA ARG A 389 -11.98 7.15 -10.63
C ARG A 389 -11.62 7.84 -9.30
N PRO A 390 -10.92 8.99 -9.34
CA PRO A 390 -10.56 9.74 -8.14
C PRO A 390 -11.79 10.31 -7.44
N SER A 391 -11.62 10.72 -6.18
CA SER A 391 -12.69 11.21 -5.31
C SER A 391 -12.22 12.43 -4.55
N PRO A 392 -12.25 13.63 -5.16
CA PRO A 392 -11.71 14.85 -4.57
C PRO A 392 -12.66 15.42 -3.51
N CYS A 393 -12.68 14.76 -2.36
CA CYS A 393 -13.62 15.04 -1.27
C CYS A 393 -13.13 16.09 -0.28
N HIS A 394 -11.81 16.21 -0.14
CA HIS A 394 -11.19 16.93 0.95
C HIS A 394 -10.06 17.81 0.45
N ALA A 395 -9.72 18.82 1.26
CA ALA A 395 -8.44 19.50 1.11
C ALA A 395 -7.35 18.54 1.56
N TYR A 396 -6.45 18.18 0.64
CA TYR A 396 -5.38 17.22 0.92
C TYR A 396 -4.21 17.87 1.64
N LYS A 397 -3.66 17.18 2.64
CA LYS A 397 -2.36 17.54 3.25
C LYS A 397 -1.24 17.57 2.20
N TYR A 398 -1.25 16.62 1.27
CA TYR A 398 -0.35 16.51 0.13
C TYR A 398 -1.15 16.64 -1.17
N PRO A 399 -1.40 17.89 -1.62
CA PRO A 399 -2.14 18.14 -2.84
C PRO A 399 -1.29 17.87 -4.08
N TRP A 400 -1.88 17.37 -5.17
CA TRP A 400 -1.14 17.09 -6.41
C TRP A 400 -0.35 18.28 -6.96
N SER A 401 -0.81 19.50 -6.70
CA SER A 401 -0.10 20.74 -7.06
C SER A 401 1.29 20.86 -6.43
N ALA A 402 1.57 20.16 -5.32
CA ALA A 402 2.86 20.17 -4.63
C ALA A 402 3.84 19.09 -5.15
N ARG A 403 3.47 18.27 -6.14
CA ARG A 403 4.28 17.14 -6.63
C ARG A 403 5.75 17.47 -6.91
N CYS A 404 6.02 18.65 -7.45
CA CYS A 404 7.37 19.07 -7.83
C CYS A 404 8.34 19.26 -6.66
N GLN A 405 7.81 19.29 -5.43
CA GLN A 405 8.62 19.34 -4.22
C GLN A 405 9.07 17.93 -3.78
N TYR A 406 8.45 16.88 -4.31
CA TYR A 406 8.54 15.53 -3.76
C TYR A 406 8.92 14.44 -4.78
N VAL A 407 8.81 14.71 -6.08
CA VAL A 407 9.27 13.80 -7.15
C VAL A 407 10.78 13.91 -7.39
N ASP A 408 11.35 12.94 -8.10
CA ASP A 408 12.77 12.94 -8.48
C ASP A 408 13.10 14.25 -9.25
N PRO A 409 14.16 15.00 -8.89
CA PRO A 409 14.60 16.18 -9.63
C PRO A 409 14.85 15.96 -11.12
N GLY A 410 15.07 14.70 -11.54
CA GLY A 410 15.21 14.30 -12.93
C GLY A 410 13.88 14.11 -13.68
N ASP A 411 12.74 14.03 -12.99
CA ASP A 411 11.42 14.03 -13.61
C ASP A 411 11.04 15.47 -13.99
N THR A 412 10.76 15.71 -15.26
CA THR A 412 10.22 17.00 -15.68
C THR A 412 8.81 17.12 -15.13
N CYS A 413 8.65 18.01 -14.16
CA CYS A 413 7.34 18.55 -13.78
C CYS A 413 6.74 19.35 -14.94
N GLN A 414 6.20 18.66 -15.94
CA GLN A 414 5.31 19.25 -16.94
C GLN A 414 3.87 18.92 -16.60
#